data_AF-W2NDG2-F1
#
_entry.id   AF-W2NDG2-F1
#
_cell.length_a   1.000
_cell.length_b   1.000
_cell.length_c   1.000
_cell.angle_alpha   90.00
_cell.angle_beta   90.00
_cell.angle_gamma   90.00
#
_symmetry.space_group_name_H-M   'P 1'
#
loop_
_entity.id
_entity.type
_entity.pdbx_description
1 polymer ?
#
loop_
_entity_poly.entity_id
_entity_poly.type
_entity_poly.pdbx_seq_one_letter_code
_entity_poly.pdbx_strand_id
1 'polypeptide(L)'
;MMLDEDLDALTTSLQNERKWRNVQVVLPESFELVARVLTHQAQLIQKLEHRIEEMDRARSIESSSDHAVALEERICSDVRRRIVKLRKEFTGRVDQQQTMIEQINEVLETKDQQHQERVSKSKQIEQNVEQQCSQIQDKLEQLAHSTKRQLKDQELHFKSAYALNGDKLVQLRQEIIQQVEDLELKLMKSETSREAAVPVIKEVTVATPEMHEKDVNAIRGDMARVSLNIKEAEARIDYQCAALRQELMMAIGKMPCKSEITKLLSRKMDAMDAWKQLAEKADSARVEEVACSLMDSIQRYQESTMGDVDRLKQLNDSKADALELVQIKHNMHNILSVAESIQHELSALQREVNEKMTVADVKELLDSQSTMNGVQEAIKQIQAIIRQLRSEIYQARYIWKDGRPSAKQTIQWSAQVVNTNADIFLWQFGSDEVKLLLPGLYHLQAAFFTNYSPAIQVLVNGEPAVLMRSSNDKKVATCSASCEVQRLHHSAGNVAGLSVEVFLALPARALVAISYDIDEKAQGFLNLRKL
;
A
#
# COMPACT_ATOMS: atom_id res chain seq x y z
N MET A 1 25.20 44.31 -38.84
CA MET A 1 26.43 43.62 -39.29
C MET A 1 27.51 43.67 -38.21
N MET A 2 28.23 44.76 -37.97
CA MET A 2 29.24 44.76 -36.88
C MET A 2 28.67 44.61 -35.45
N LEU A 3 27.43 45.07 -35.21
CA LEU A 3 26.74 44.86 -33.93
C LEU A 3 26.33 43.40 -33.68
N ASP A 4 26.00 42.68 -34.75
CA ASP A 4 25.64 41.26 -34.68
C ASP A 4 26.88 40.42 -34.38
N GLU A 5 28.04 40.78 -34.95
CA GLU A 5 29.32 40.11 -34.70
C GLU A 5 29.80 40.28 -33.25
N ASP A 6 29.70 41.49 -32.67
CA ASP A 6 30.08 41.73 -31.26
C ASP A 6 29.11 41.03 -30.29
N LEU A 7 27.81 40.94 -30.63
CA LEU A 7 26.80 40.27 -29.83
C LEU A 7 26.97 38.73 -29.88
N ASP A 8 27.27 38.18 -31.05
CA ASP A 8 27.57 36.76 -31.23
C ASP A 8 28.87 36.39 -30.51
N ALA A 9 29.89 37.25 -30.55
CA ALA A 9 31.13 37.06 -29.81
C ALA A 9 30.91 37.06 -28.28
N LEU A 10 30.08 37.96 -27.76
CA LEU A 10 29.68 37.98 -26.35
C LEU A 10 28.93 36.69 -25.97
N THR A 11 27.95 36.30 -26.79
CA THR A 11 27.12 35.11 -26.55
C THR A 11 27.96 33.84 -26.56
N THR A 12 28.89 33.72 -27.51
CA THR A 12 29.81 32.58 -27.62
C THR A 12 30.81 32.54 -26.46
N SER A 13 31.26 33.70 -25.97
CA SER A 13 32.14 33.77 -24.79
C SER A 13 31.42 33.32 -23.51
N LEU A 14 30.18 33.76 -23.31
CA LEU A 14 29.37 33.42 -22.14
C LEU A 14 28.93 31.95 -22.13
N GLN A 15 28.71 31.34 -23.30
CA GLN A 15 28.29 29.94 -23.42
C GLN A 15 29.45 28.92 -23.33
N ASN A 16 30.70 29.37 -23.37
CA ASN A 16 31.85 28.47 -23.34
C ASN A 16 32.24 28.07 -21.91
N GLU A 17 31.62 27.00 -21.39
CA GLU A 17 31.86 26.47 -20.04
C GLU A 17 33.34 26.16 -19.72
N ARG A 18 34.18 25.89 -20.75
CA ARG A 18 35.62 25.65 -20.53
C ARG A 18 36.35 26.94 -20.15
N LYS A 19 35.95 28.08 -20.70
CA LYS A 19 36.57 29.38 -20.41
C LYS A 19 36.24 29.84 -18.98
N TRP A 20 35.01 29.58 -18.50
CA TRP A 20 34.56 29.92 -17.15
C TRP A 20 35.33 29.23 -16.02
N ARG A 21 36.12 28.20 -16.32
CA ARG A 21 37.06 27.61 -15.35
C ARG A 21 38.15 28.59 -14.90
N ASN A 22 38.42 29.65 -15.67
CA ASN A 22 39.27 30.76 -15.28
C ASN A 22 38.50 32.09 -15.34
N VAL A 23 37.68 32.33 -14.31
CA VAL A 23 36.81 33.50 -14.17
C VAL A 23 37.56 34.83 -14.30
N GLN A 24 38.85 34.86 -13.93
CA GLN A 24 39.68 36.06 -14.02
C GLN A 24 39.96 36.51 -15.46
N VAL A 25 39.83 35.62 -16.46
CA VAL A 25 40.03 35.94 -17.89
C VAL A 25 38.69 36.25 -18.56
N VAL A 26 37.63 35.51 -18.23
CA VAL A 26 36.32 35.66 -18.87
C VAL A 26 35.62 36.95 -18.49
N LEU A 27 35.75 37.40 -17.23
CA LEU A 27 35.08 38.61 -16.79
C LEU A 27 35.59 39.86 -17.53
N PRO A 28 36.91 40.15 -17.60
CA PRO A 28 37.41 41.30 -18.36
C PRO A 28 37.02 41.25 -19.85
N GLU A 29 37.15 40.09 -20.50
CA GLU A 29 36.78 39.90 -21.92
C GLU A 29 35.28 40.17 -22.15
N SER A 30 34.42 39.69 -21.23
CA SER A 30 32.97 39.89 -21.33
C SER A 30 32.57 41.34 -21.07
N PHE A 31 33.19 42.00 -20.10
CA PHE A 31 32.95 43.44 -19.84
C PHE A 31 33.43 44.32 -21.00
N GLU A 32 34.54 43.98 -21.64
CA GLU A 32 35.03 44.69 -22.82
C GLU A 32 34.08 44.53 -24.02
N LEU A 33 33.53 43.32 -24.23
CA LEU A 33 32.53 43.07 -25.27
C LEU A 33 31.22 43.82 -24.99
N VAL A 34 30.75 43.83 -23.75
CA VAL A 34 29.57 44.62 -23.34
C VAL A 34 29.82 46.12 -23.56
N ALA A 35 31.00 46.64 -23.20
CA ALA A 35 31.34 48.04 -23.42
C ALA A 35 31.35 48.40 -24.91
N ARG A 36 31.85 47.51 -25.78
CA ARG A 36 31.80 47.69 -27.25
C ARG A 36 30.39 47.72 -27.79
N VAL A 37 29.53 46.77 -27.38
CA VAL A 37 28.12 46.72 -27.78
C VAL A 37 27.38 47.99 -27.35
N LEU A 38 27.57 48.43 -26.11
CA LEU A 38 26.95 49.67 -25.60
C LEU A 38 27.45 50.92 -26.33
N THR A 39 28.75 50.99 -26.66
CA THR A 39 29.32 52.11 -27.42
C THR A 39 28.73 52.16 -28.83
N HIS A 40 28.60 51.00 -29.49
CA HIS A 40 28.00 50.92 -30.81
C HIS A 40 26.51 51.30 -30.76
N GLN A 41 25.76 50.79 -29.79
CA GLN A 41 24.36 51.18 -29.60
C GLN A 41 24.20 52.68 -29.38
N ALA A 42 25.06 53.29 -28.56
CA ALA A 42 25.06 54.74 -28.35
C ALA A 42 25.32 55.52 -29.66
N GLN A 43 26.24 55.05 -30.50
CA GLN A 43 26.50 55.66 -31.82
C GLN A 43 25.32 55.50 -32.79
N LEU A 44 24.62 54.36 -32.75
CA LEU A 44 23.40 54.18 -33.56
C LEU A 44 22.27 55.09 -33.09
N ILE A 45 22.09 55.23 -31.78
CA ILE A 45 21.10 56.14 -31.20
C ILE A 45 21.40 57.56 -31.66
N GLN A 46 22.65 58.03 -31.55
CA GLN A 46 23.04 59.36 -32.04
C GLN A 46 22.80 59.56 -33.54
N LYS A 47 23.06 58.52 -34.37
CA LYS A 47 22.74 58.58 -35.80
C LYS A 47 21.24 58.66 -36.08
N LEU A 48 20.42 57.96 -35.31
CA LEU A 48 18.97 58.00 -35.43
C LEU A 48 18.41 59.34 -34.95
N GLU A 49 18.91 59.87 -33.85
CA GLU A 49 18.57 61.21 -33.34
C GLU A 49 18.89 62.27 -34.39
N HIS A 50 20.10 62.23 -34.98
CA HIS A 50 20.47 63.16 -36.03
C HIS A 50 19.57 63.06 -37.27
N ARG A 51 19.20 61.84 -37.68
CA ARG A 51 18.29 61.62 -38.82
C ARG A 51 16.86 62.09 -38.54
N ILE A 52 16.39 61.97 -37.29
CA ILE A 52 15.11 62.53 -36.86
C ILE A 52 15.15 64.07 -36.93
N GLU A 53 16.22 64.69 -36.43
CA GLU A 53 16.40 66.14 -36.53
C GLU A 53 16.49 66.64 -37.98
N GLU A 54 17.12 65.88 -38.88
CA GLU A 54 17.15 66.18 -40.31
C GLU A 54 15.75 66.06 -40.94
N MET A 55 14.99 65.04 -40.57
CA MET A 55 13.60 64.87 -41.02
C MET A 55 12.69 65.97 -40.50
N ASP A 56 12.86 66.41 -39.25
CA ASP A 56 12.07 67.50 -38.67
C ASP A 56 12.47 68.85 -39.26
N ARG A 57 13.75 69.06 -39.58
CA ARG A 57 14.21 70.22 -40.36
C ARG A 57 13.67 70.19 -41.78
N ALA A 58 13.64 69.05 -42.45
CA ALA A 58 13.06 68.89 -43.79
C ALA A 58 11.54 69.15 -43.79
N ARG A 59 10.82 68.64 -42.78
CA ARG A 59 9.38 68.93 -42.57
C ARG A 59 9.11 70.40 -42.29
N SER A 60 10.02 71.09 -41.62
CA SER A 60 9.92 72.52 -41.37
C SER A 60 10.19 73.36 -42.63
N ILE A 61 10.85 72.81 -43.65
CA ILE A 61 11.16 73.48 -44.93
C ILE A 61 10.08 73.19 -45.99
N GLU A 62 9.41 72.04 -45.93
CA GLU A 62 8.34 71.63 -46.86
C GLU A 62 6.92 72.03 -46.40
N SER A 63 6.76 73.08 -45.60
CA SER A 63 5.45 73.66 -45.27
C SER A 63 4.83 74.46 -46.44
N SER A 64 4.89 73.90 -47.64
CA SER A 64 4.17 74.32 -48.83
C SER A 64 4.25 73.21 -49.87
N SER A 65 3.33 72.24 -49.84
CA SER A 65 2.90 71.50 -51.04
C SER A 65 1.86 70.43 -50.71
N ASP A 66 0.83 70.34 -51.55
CA ASP A 66 -0.24 69.33 -51.60
C ASP A 66 0.23 67.85 -51.55
N HIS A 67 1.53 67.60 -51.67
CA HIS A 67 2.14 66.26 -51.59
C HIS A 67 2.04 65.61 -50.20
N ALA A 68 2.13 66.39 -49.12
CA ALA A 68 2.05 65.85 -47.75
C ALA A 68 0.64 65.31 -47.46
N VAL A 69 -0.40 66.02 -47.91
CA VAL A 69 -1.80 65.61 -47.76
C VAL A 69 -2.08 64.34 -48.57
N ALA A 70 -1.56 64.24 -49.80
CA ALA A 70 -1.71 63.05 -50.64
C ALA A 70 -1.02 61.81 -50.04
N LEU A 71 0.14 61.98 -49.40
CA LEU A 71 0.85 60.90 -48.72
C LEU A 71 0.10 60.43 -47.46
N GLU A 72 -0.41 61.36 -46.66
CA GLU A 72 -1.22 61.05 -45.48
C GLU A 72 -2.51 60.31 -45.86
N GLU A 73 -3.18 60.73 -46.93
CA GLU A 73 -4.38 60.07 -47.42
C GLU A 73 -4.08 58.63 -47.90
N ARG A 74 -2.94 58.43 -48.58
CA ARG A 74 -2.48 57.10 -49.01
C ARG A 74 -2.18 56.20 -47.81
N ILE A 75 -1.46 56.70 -46.81
CA ILE A 75 -1.17 55.95 -45.57
C ILE A 75 -2.47 55.61 -44.83
N CYS A 76 -3.39 56.57 -44.70
CA CYS A 76 -4.70 56.33 -44.09
C CYS A 76 -5.50 55.25 -44.83
N SER A 77 -5.47 55.24 -46.17
CA SER A 77 -6.15 54.24 -46.98
C SER A 77 -5.57 52.83 -46.80
N ASP A 78 -4.23 52.71 -46.70
CA ASP A 78 -3.56 51.43 -46.48
C ASP A 78 -3.78 50.90 -45.06
N VAL A 79 -3.78 51.79 -44.06
CA VAL A 79 -4.12 51.43 -42.67
C VAL A 79 -5.56 50.93 -42.58
N ARG A 80 -6.53 51.60 -43.20
CA ARG A 80 -7.93 51.13 -43.25
C ARG A 80 -8.04 49.76 -43.91
N ARG A 81 -7.33 49.54 -45.02
CA ARG A 81 -7.32 48.24 -45.72
C ARG A 81 -6.76 47.12 -44.84
N ARG A 82 -5.67 47.38 -44.10
CA ARG A 82 -5.09 46.43 -43.16
C ARG A 82 -6.03 46.13 -41.99
N ILE A 83 -6.71 47.14 -41.44
CA ILE A 83 -7.69 46.96 -40.36
C ILE A 83 -8.87 46.08 -40.82
N VAL A 84 -9.38 46.29 -42.04
CA VAL A 84 -10.47 45.46 -42.60
C VAL A 84 -10.01 44.02 -42.78
N LYS A 85 -8.79 43.81 -43.28
CA LYS A 85 -8.21 42.46 -43.44
C LYS A 85 -8.07 41.76 -42.08
N LEU A 86 -7.51 42.44 -41.08
CA LEU A 86 -7.35 41.91 -39.73
C LEU A 86 -8.70 41.61 -39.07
N ARG A 87 -9.71 42.47 -39.23
CA ARG A 87 -11.08 42.20 -38.76
C ARG A 87 -11.63 40.92 -39.36
N LYS A 88 -11.48 40.72 -40.68
CA LYS A 88 -11.97 39.52 -41.37
C LYS A 88 -11.26 38.24 -40.92
N GLU A 89 -9.94 38.32 -40.73
CA GLU A 89 -9.15 37.20 -40.19
C GLU A 89 -9.54 36.88 -38.74
N PHE A 90 -9.78 37.91 -37.93
CA PHE A 90 -10.22 37.74 -36.55
C PHE A 90 -11.61 37.12 -36.47
N THR A 91 -12.60 37.63 -37.22
CA THR A 91 -13.95 37.04 -37.24
C THR A 91 -13.93 35.60 -37.71
N GLY A 92 -13.13 35.27 -38.75
CA GLY A 92 -12.99 33.88 -39.21
C GLY A 92 -12.41 32.94 -38.15
N ARG A 93 -11.47 33.41 -37.32
CA ARG A 93 -10.93 32.61 -36.20
C ARG A 93 -11.94 32.44 -35.07
N VAL A 94 -12.73 33.48 -34.78
CA VAL A 94 -13.80 33.41 -33.76
C VAL A 94 -14.88 32.42 -34.20
N ASP A 95 -15.32 32.47 -35.46
CA ASP A 95 -16.31 31.52 -36.00
C ASP A 95 -15.77 30.08 -35.94
N GLN A 96 -14.49 29.88 -36.29
CA GLN A 96 -13.84 28.58 -36.18
C GLN A 96 -13.77 28.08 -34.73
N GLN A 97 -13.46 28.94 -33.76
CA GLN A 97 -13.49 28.57 -32.34
C GLN A 97 -14.90 28.23 -31.87
N GLN A 98 -15.92 28.97 -32.31
CA GLN A 98 -17.31 28.71 -31.97
C GLN A 98 -17.77 27.32 -32.45
N THR A 99 -17.44 26.95 -33.70
CA THR A 99 -17.76 25.61 -34.22
C THR A 99 -17.05 24.49 -33.46
N MET A 100 -15.82 24.71 -32.98
CA MET A 100 -15.10 23.73 -32.16
C MET A 100 -15.75 23.56 -30.78
N ILE A 101 -16.25 24.65 -30.19
CA ILE A 101 -16.98 24.61 -28.90
C ILE A 101 -18.29 23.82 -29.05
N GLU A 102 -19.04 24.03 -30.14
CA GLU A 102 -20.27 23.27 -30.42
C GLU A 102 -20.01 21.77 -30.56
N GLN A 103 -18.96 21.37 -31.29
CA GLN A 103 -18.55 19.97 -31.41
C GLN A 103 -18.15 19.36 -30.06
N ILE A 104 -17.45 20.13 -29.21
CA ILE A 104 -17.07 19.67 -27.87
C ILE A 104 -18.32 19.45 -27.01
N ASN A 105 -19.30 20.34 -27.08
CA ASN A 105 -20.55 20.22 -26.31
C ASN A 105 -21.37 18.99 -26.74
N GLU A 106 -21.47 18.70 -28.04
CA GLU A 106 -22.17 17.51 -28.54
C GLU A 106 -21.49 16.21 -28.07
N VAL A 107 -20.15 16.19 -28.02
CA VAL A 107 -19.39 15.05 -27.47
C VAL A 107 -19.58 14.92 -25.95
N LEU A 108 -19.78 16.02 -25.22
CA LEU A 108 -20.06 15.99 -23.78
C LEU A 108 -21.46 15.43 -23.50
N GLU A 109 -22.49 15.86 -24.23
CA GLU A 109 -23.86 15.37 -24.08
C GLU A 109 -23.96 13.85 -24.33
N THR A 110 -23.29 13.34 -25.37
CA THR A 110 -23.27 11.90 -25.66
C THR A 110 -22.57 11.08 -24.58
N LYS A 111 -21.50 11.62 -23.96
CA LYS A 111 -20.83 10.98 -22.83
C LYS A 111 -21.68 10.95 -21.56
N ASP A 112 -22.43 12.01 -21.30
CA ASP A 112 -23.35 12.08 -20.16
C ASP A 112 -24.49 11.05 -20.29
N GLN A 113 -25.04 10.89 -21.50
CA GLN A 113 -26.05 9.86 -21.78
C GLN A 113 -25.51 8.45 -21.52
N GLN A 114 -24.31 8.13 -22.02
CA GLN A 114 -23.65 6.85 -21.77
C GLN A 114 -23.33 6.62 -20.29
N HIS A 115 -22.96 7.68 -19.57
CA HIS A 115 -22.71 7.61 -18.14
C HIS A 115 -23.97 7.27 -17.36
N GLN A 116 -25.10 7.91 -17.69
CA GLN A 116 -26.39 7.64 -17.07
C GLN A 116 -26.85 6.18 -17.27
N GLU A 117 -26.62 5.59 -18.45
CA GLU A 117 -26.89 4.17 -18.71
C GLU A 117 -25.98 3.22 -17.92
N ARG A 118 -24.72 3.60 -17.68
CA ARG A 118 -23.81 2.79 -16.85
C ARG A 118 -24.23 2.84 -15.39
N VAL A 119 -24.64 4.00 -14.89
CA VAL A 119 -25.12 4.17 -13.51
C VAL A 119 -26.40 3.37 -13.26
N SER A 120 -27.34 3.33 -14.22
CA SER A 120 -28.56 2.53 -14.08
C SER A 120 -28.28 1.02 -14.06
N LYS A 121 -27.37 0.54 -14.92
CA LYS A 121 -26.90 -0.86 -14.89
C LYS A 121 -26.18 -1.21 -13.59
N SER A 122 -25.34 -0.31 -13.07
CA SER A 122 -24.64 -0.51 -11.79
C SER A 122 -25.62 -0.65 -10.63
N LYS A 123 -26.64 0.22 -10.55
CA LYS A 123 -27.69 0.13 -9.52
C LYS A 123 -28.45 -1.20 -9.58
N GLN A 124 -28.75 -1.69 -10.78
CA GLN A 124 -29.41 -2.99 -10.95
C GLN A 124 -28.55 -4.14 -10.44
N ILE A 125 -27.23 -4.09 -10.66
CA ILE A 125 -26.28 -5.09 -10.17
C ILE A 125 -26.18 -5.02 -8.65
N GLU A 126 -26.07 -3.83 -8.06
CA GLU A 126 -26.03 -3.64 -6.60
C GLU A 126 -27.26 -4.24 -5.92
N GLN A 127 -28.46 -3.98 -6.44
CA GLN A 127 -29.70 -4.54 -5.91
C GLN A 127 -29.73 -6.08 -5.97
N ASN A 128 -29.22 -6.67 -7.05
CA ASN A 128 -29.17 -8.12 -7.20
C ASN A 128 -28.16 -8.75 -6.22
N VAL A 129 -27.00 -8.13 -6.03
CA VAL A 129 -25.99 -8.58 -5.06
C VAL A 129 -26.53 -8.47 -3.63
N GLU A 130 -27.21 -7.37 -3.28
CA GLU A 130 -27.81 -7.18 -1.97
C GLU A 130 -28.90 -8.22 -1.67
N GLN A 131 -29.70 -8.57 -2.68
CA GLN A 131 -30.67 -9.65 -2.59
C GLN A 131 -30.00 -11.02 -2.35
N GLN A 132 -28.89 -11.32 -3.03
CA GLN A 132 -28.16 -12.57 -2.83
C GLN A 132 -27.48 -12.65 -1.45
N CYS A 133 -26.87 -11.56 -0.99
CA CYS A 133 -26.28 -11.47 0.35
C CYS A 133 -27.33 -11.74 1.43
N SER A 134 -28.54 -11.17 1.27
CA SER A 134 -29.66 -11.40 2.19
C SER A 134 -30.06 -12.89 2.24
N GLN A 135 -30.14 -13.55 1.09
CA GLN A 135 -30.45 -14.99 1.03
C GLN A 135 -29.37 -15.87 1.66
N ILE A 136 -28.09 -15.50 1.53
CA ILE A 136 -26.99 -16.24 2.15
C ILE A 136 -27.02 -16.04 3.68
N GLN A 137 -27.30 -14.83 4.15
CA GLN A 137 -27.44 -14.54 5.56
C GLN A 137 -28.57 -15.36 6.20
N ASP A 138 -29.75 -15.42 5.57
CA ASP A 138 -30.87 -16.24 6.04
C ASP A 138 -30.50 -17.72 6.15
N LYS A 139 -29.77 -18.26 5.17
CA LYS A 139 -29.29 -19.66 5.19
C LYS A 139 -28.30 -19.92 6.32
N LEU A 140 -27.38 -18.99 6.58
CA LEU A 140 -26.42 -19.08 7.68
C LEU A 140 -27.12 -19.04 9.04
N GLU A 141 -28.12 -18.17 9.20
CA GLU A 141 -28.92 -18.11 10.41
C GLU A 141 -29.69 -19.42 10.63
N GLN A 142 -30.29 -19.99 9.58
CA GLN A 142 -30.95 -21.30 9.67
C GLN A 142 -29.99 -22.41 10.10
N LEU A 143 -28.79 -22.46 9.52
CA LEU A 143 -27.77 -23.44 9.89
C LEU A 143 -27.36 -23.28 11.35
N ALA A 144 -27.10 -22.05 11.80
CA ALA A 144 -26.73 -21.75 13.18
C ALA A 144 -27.81 -22.19 14.18
N HIS A 145 -29.08 -21.94 13.86
CA HIS A 145 -30.21 -22.40 14.67
C HIS A 145 -30.32 -23.93 14.72
N SER A 146 -30.09 -24.61 13.59
CA SER A 146 -30.09 -26.07 13.51
C SER A 146 -28.99 -26.69 14.40
N THR A 147 -27.76 -26.21 14.26
CA THR A 147 -26.61 -26.68 15.05
C THR A 147 -26.82 -26.42 16.54
N LYS A 148 -27.37 -25.26 16.90
CA LYS A 148 -27.69 -24.93 18.30
C LYS A 148 -28.73 -25.88 18.90
N ARG A 149 -29.75 -26.30 18.14
CA ARG A 149 -30.71 -27.31 18.60
C ARG A 149 -30.04 -28.67 18.81
N GLN A 150 -29.23 -29.12 17.84
CA GLN A 150 -28.53 -30.41 17.94
C GLN A 150 -27.63 -30.48 19.17
N LEU A 151 -26.89 -29.42 19.49
CA LEU A 151 -26.06 -29.37 20.69
C LEU A 151 -26.88 -29.43 21.98
N LYS A 152 -28.04 -28.76 22.01
CA LYS A 152 -28.94 -28.79 23.17
C LYS A 152 -29.55 -30.19 23.38
N ASP A 153 -29.90 -30.87 22.30
CA ASP A 153 -30.42 -32.24 22.35
C ASP A 153 -29.34 -33.23 22.85
N GLN A 154 -28.09 -33.06 22.39
CA GLN A 154 -26.97 -33.85 22.91
C GLN A 154 -26.71 -33.59 24.40
N GLU A 155 -26.76 -32.33 24.85
CA GLU A 155 -26.61 -31.97 26.26
C GLU A 155 -27.70 -32.62 27.13
N LEU A 156 -28.95 -32.61 26.67
CA LEU A 156 -30.06 -33.28 27.36
C LEU A 156 -29.84 -34.80 27.44
N HIS A 157 -29.35 -35.42 26.38
CA HIS A 157 -29.01 -36.84 26.37
C HIS A 157 -27.91 -37.17 27.39
N PHE A 158 -26.86 -36.35 27.49
CA PHE A 158 -25.81 -36.52 28.50
C PHE A 158 -26.35 -36.37 29.93
N LYS A 159 -27.20 -35.36 30.19
CA LYS A 159 -27.80 -35.15 31.52
C LYS A 159 -28.68 -36.33 31.94
N SER A 160 -29.48 -36.87 31.02
CA SER A 160 -30.32 -38.03 31.27
C SER A 160 -29.49 -39.29 31.58
N ALA A 161 -28.44 -39.55 30.80
CA ALA A 161 -27.53 -40.67 31.04
C ALA A 161 -26.81 -40.57 32.40
N TYR A 162 -26.42 -39.35 32.80
CA TYR A 162 -25.76 -39.11 34.08
C TYR A 162 -26.70 -39.34 35.26
N ALA A 163 -27.96 -38.88 35.17
CA ALA A 163 -28.96 -39.11 36.21
C ALA A 163 -29.26 -40.61 36.41
N LEU A 164 -29.47 -41.34 35.31
CA LEU A 164 -29.74 -42.79 35.36
C LEU A 164 -28.60 -43.57 36.02
N ASN A 165 -27.35 -43.19 35.74
CA ASN A 165 -26.18 -43.84 36.33
C ASN A 165 -25.98 -43.46 37.81
N GLY A 166 -26.32 -42.23 38.19
CA GLY A 166 -26.34 -41.79 39.59
C GLY A 166 -27.31 -42.60 40.44
N ASP A 167 -28.54 -42.80 39.96
CA ASP A 167 -29.58 -43.55 40.68
C ASP A 167 -29.18 -45.02 40.91
N LYS A 168 -28.58 -45.67 39.90
CA LYS A 168 -28.06 -47.04 40.03
C LYS A 168 -26.96 -47.15 41.08
N LEU A 169 -26.09 -46.14 41.20
CA LEU A 169 -25.01 -46.13 42.19
C LEU A 169 -25.56 -45.99 43.61
N VAL A 170 -26.57 -45.13 43.79
CA VAL A 170 -27.26 -44.96 45.09
C VAL A 170 -27.96 -46.25 45.50
N GLN A 171 -28.64 -46.92 44.56
CA GLN A 171 -29.32 -48.19 44.82
C GLN A 171 -28.33 -49.28 45.26
N LEU A 172 -27.20 -49.43 44.56
CA LEU A 172 -26.14 -50.38 44.93
C LEU A 172 -25.59 -50.09 46.33
N ARG A 173 -25.37 -48.81 46.66
CA ARG A 173 -24.89 -48.41 47.99
C ARG A 173 -25.90 -48.80 49.09
N GLN A 174 -27.19 -48.61 48.83
CA GLN A 174 -28.23 -48.95 49.79
C GLN A 174 -28.33 -50.47 50.01
N GLU A 175 -28.19 -51.27 48.95
CA GLU A 175 -28.16 -52.74 49.06
C GLU A 175 -26.99 -53.23 49.92
N ILE A 176 -25.81 -52.63 49.76
CA ILE A 176 -24.62 -52.96 50.58
C ILE A 176 -24.87 -52.61 52.05
N ILE A 177 -25.42 -51.43 52.34
CA ILE A 177 -25.72 -51.01 53.72
C ILE A 177 -26.70 -51.99 54.37
N GLN A 178 -27.77 -52.37 53.68
CA GLN A 178 -28.77 -53.29 54.22
C GLN A 178 -28.18 -54.66 54.53
N GLN A 179 -27.27 -55.17 53.69
CA GLN A 179 -26.59 -56.45 53.94
C GLN A 179 -25.70 -56.40 55.19
N VAL A 180 -25.03 -55.27 55.44
CA VAL A 180 -24.20 -55.08 56.64
C VAL A 180 -25.07 -55.04 57.89
N GLU A 181 -26.15 -54.27 57.88
CA GLU A 181 -27.09 -54.17 59.01
C GLU A 181 -27.71 -55.54 59.37
N ASP A 182 -28.07 -56.34 58.37
CA ASP A 182 -28.60 -57.70 58.57
C ASP A 182 -27.59 -58.64 59.24
N LEU A 183 -26.30 -58.47 58.95
CA LEU A 183 -25.21 -59.25 59.57
C LEU A 183 -24.99 -58.81 61.02
N GLU A 184 -25.02 -57.51 61.30
CA GLU A 184 -24.92 -56.97 62.66
C GLU A 184 -26.07 -57.46 63.55
N LEU A 185 -27.30 -57.46 63.03
CA LEU A 185 -28.48 -57.99 63.72
C LEU A 185 -28.36 -59.49 64.04
N LYS A 186 -27.79 -60.28 63.14
CA LYS A 186 -27.53 -61.72 63.38
C LYS A 186 -26.44 -61.92 64.43
N LEU A 187 -25.41 -61.09 64.43
CA LEU A 187 -24.34 -61.12 65.43
C LEU A 187 -24.88 -60.80 66.83
N MET A 188 -25.67 -59.74 66.97
CA MET A 188 -26.33 -59.35 68.23
C MET A 188 -27.25 -60.44 68.77
N LYS A 189 -27.98 -61.16 67.91
CA LYS A 189 -28.80 -62.32 68.30
C LYS A 189 -27.95 -63.50 68.79
N SER A 190 -26.77 -63.72 68.21
CA SER A 190 -25.85 -64.76 68.67
C SER A 190 -25.18 -64.41 70.01
N GLU A 191 -24.89 -63.14 70.26
CA GLU A 191 -24.32 -62.66 71.53
C GLU A 191 -25.33 -62.66 72.68
N THR A 192 -26.58 -62.26 72.43
CA THR A 192 -27.66 -62.35 73.44
C THR A 192 -28.01 -63.81 73.78
N SER A 193 -27.86 -64.72 72.82
CA SER A 193 -27.95 -66.17 73.08
C SER A 193 -26.77 -66.70 73.92
N ARG A 194 -25.60 -66.05 73.83
CA ARG A 194 -24.41 -66.35 74.64
C ARG A 194 -24.54 -65.83 76.08
N GLU A 195 -25.12 -64.65 76.27
CA GLU A 195 -25.36 -64.07 77.61
C GLU A 195 -26.49 -64.76 78.38
N ALA A 196 -27.50 -65.30 77.70
CA ALA A 196 -28.57 -66.08 78.33
C ALA A 196 -28.14 -67.49 78.79
N ALA A 197 -26.98 -67.98 78.36
CA ALA A 197 -26.47 -69.33 78.66
C ALA A 197 -25.49 -69.39 79.84
N VAL A 198 -25.28 -68.29 80.58
CA VAL A 198 -24.42 -68.27 81.77
C VAL A 198 -25.24 -68.03 83.04
N PRO A 199 -25.66 -69.08 83.76
CA PRO A 199 -25.94 -68.97 85.18
C PRO A 199 -24.69 -69.35 85.98
N VAL A 200 -24.14 -68.35 86.66
CA VAL A 200 -23.62 -68.38 88.04
C VAL A 200 -23.47 -69.79 88.67
N ILE A 201 -22.23 -70.26 88.88
CA ILE A 201 -21.57 -70.62 90.17
C ILE A 201 -20.38 -71.60 89.94
N LYS A 202 -19.28 -71.27 90.63
CA LYS A 202 -18.14 -72.05 91.13
C LYS A 202 -18.01 -73.56 90.80
N GLU A 203 -16.74 -73.89 90.57
CA GLU A 203 -16.02 -75.16 90.81
C GLU A 203 -16.24 -76.37 89.89
N VAL A 204 -15.14 -76.68 89.19
CA VAL A 204 -14.53 -78.00 89.01
C VAL A 204 -15.17 -78.95 88.00
N THR A 205 -14.55 -78.88 86.82
CA THR A 205 -14.17 -79.94 85.88
C THR A 205 -15.25 -80.74 85.11
N VAL A 206 -15.08 -80.59 83.79
CA VAL A 206 -15.24 -81.61 82.73
C VAL A 206 -16.69 -81.93 82.33
N ALA A 207 -17.15 -81.22 81.29
CA ALA A 207 -18.07 -81.78 80.30
C ALA A 207 -17.94 -81.05 78.94
N THR A 208 -17.46 -81.81 77.95
CA THR A 208 -17.82 -81.82 76.51
C THR A 208 -17.88 -80.52 75.68
N PRO A 209 -16.99 -80.34 74.68
CA PRO A 209 -16.92 -79.18 73.78
C PRO A 209 -17.76 -79.28 72.48
N GLU A 210 -18.68 -80.23 72.33
CA GLU A 210 -19.30 -80.53 71.02
C GLU A 210 -20.40 -79.52 70.57
N MET A 211 -21.03 -78.78 71.48
CA MET A 211 -22.03 -77.76 71.09
C MET A 211 -21.41 -76.42 70.67
N HIS A 212 -20.21 -76.08 71.16
CA HIS A 212 -19.52 -74.82 70.82
C HIS A 212 -18.94 -74.83 69.40
N GLU A 213 -18.60 -76.00 68.86
CA GLU A 213 -18.00 -76.09 67.53
C GLU A 213 -19.05 -75.85 66.41
N LYS A 214 -20.31 -76.24 66.63
CA LYS A 214 -21.37 -76.08 65.61
C LYS A 214 -21.72 -74.63 65.33
N ASP A 215 -21.88 -73.80 66.35
CA ASP A 215 -22.26 -72.39 66.16
C ASP A 215 -21.08 -71.54 65.67
N VAL A 216 -19.86 -71.84 66.13
CA VAL A 216 -18.64 -71.21 65.61
C VAL A 216 -18.38 -71.63 64.17
N ASN A 217 -18.65 -72.88 63.80
CA ASN A 217 -18.57 -73.34 62.41
C ASN A 217 -19.68 -72.75 61.53
N ALA A 218 -20.87 -72.48 62.07
CA ALA A 218 -21.94 -71.78 61.37
C ALA A 218 -21.56 -70.31 61.08
N ILE A 219 -21.06 -69.58 62.08
CA ILE A 219 -20.58 -68.20 61.91
C ILE A 219 -19.36 -68.15 60.98
N ARG A 220 -18.44 -69.12 61.06
CA ARG A 220 -17.32 -69.25 60.12
C ARG A 220 -17.80 -69.53 58.70
N GLY A 221 -18.85 -70.34 58.54
CA GLY A 221 -19.51 -70.58 57.26
C GLY A 221 -20.19 -69.34 56.70
N ASP A 222 -20.87 -68.55 57.53
CA ASP A 222 -21.48 -67.27 57.14
C ASP A 222 -20.43 -66.22 56.79
N MET A 223 -19.36 -66.12 57.57
CA MET A 223 -18.25 -65.21 57.29
C MET A 223 -17.51 -65.60 56.00
N ALA A 224 -17.37 -66.90 55.72
CA ALA A 224 -16.87 -67.38 54.43
C ALA A 224 -17.82 -67.05 53.28
N ARG A 225 -19.15 -67.14 53.47
CA ARG A 225 -20.16 -66.71 52.49
C ARG A 225 -20.12 -65.20 52.24
N VAL A 226 -20.03 -64.38 53.28
CA VAL A 226 -19.92 -62.92 53.15
C VAL A 226 -18.61 -62.55 52.46
N SER A 227 -17.50 -63.19 52.82
CA SER A 227 -16.22 -62.98 52.15
C SER A 227 -16.25 -63.40 50.67
N LEU A 228 -16.99 -64.46 50.33
CA LEU A 228 -17.22 -64.86 48.94
C LEU A 228 -18.08 -63.83 48.20
N ASN A 229 -19.17 -63.34 48.81
CA ASN A 229 -20.03 -62.31 48.22
C ASN A 229 -19.30 -60.98 48.02
N ILE A 230 -18.41 -60.60 48.95
CA ILE A 230 -17.55 -59.42 48.80
C ILE A 230 -16.60 -59.60 47.62
N LYS A 231 -15.95 -60.77 47.50
CA LYS A 231 -15.08 -61.06 46.34
C LYS A 231 -15.85 -61.07 45.02
N GLU A 232 -17.08 -61.56 45.01
CA GLU A 232 -17.94 -61.50 43.83
C GLU A 232 -18.38 -60.06 43.49
N ALA A 233 -18.67 -59.24 44.50
CA ALA A 233 -18.99 -57.83 44.32
C ALA A 233 -17.78 -57.03 43.82
N GLU A 234 -16.60 -57.26 44.38
CA GLU A 234 -15.32 -56.71 43.91
C GLU A 234 -15.07 -57.10 42.45
N ALA A 235 -15.24 -58.38 42.09
CA ALA A 235 -15.11 -58.83 40.72
C ALA A 235 -16.14 -58.18 39.76
N ARG A 236 -17.38 -57.94 40.21
CA ARG A 236 -18.39 -57.21 39.42
C ARG A 236 -18.01 -55.74 39.24
N ILE A 237 -17.50 -55.09 40.28
CA ILE A 237 -17.03 -53.70 40.21
C ILE A 237 -15.83 -53.60 39.27
N ASP A 238 -14.86 -54.51 39.39
CA ASP A 238 -13.70 -54.56 38.50
C ASP A 238 -14.11 -54.79 37.04
N TYR A 239 -15.09 -55.66 36.79
CA TYR A 239 -15.66 -55.87 35.47
C TYR A 239 -16.34 -54.61 34.92
N GLN A 240 -17.14 -53.90 35.73
CA GLN A 240 -17.78 -52.65 35.33
C GLN A 240 -16.77 -51.52 35.11
N CYS A 241 -15.74 -51.42 35.95
CA CYS A 241 -14.64 -50.47 35.76
C CYS A 241 -13.82 -50.79 34.50
N ALA A 242 -13.62 -52.07 34.18
CA ALA A 242 -12.98 -52.48 32.93
C ALA A 242 -13.84 -52.14 31.71
N ALA A 243 -15.16 -52.37 31.78
CA ALA A 243 -16.11 -52.00 30.72
C ALA A 243 -16.15 -50.48 30.50
N LEU A 244 -16.21 -49.69 31.58
CA LEU A 244 -16.17 -48.22 31.50
C LEU A 244 -14.83 -47.70 30.98
N ARG A 245 -13.71 -48.31 31.37
CA ARG A 245 -12.39 -47.99 30.79
C ARG A 245 -12.35 -48.31 29.30
N GLN A 246 -12.97 -49.41 28.89
CA GLN A 246 -13.06 -49.81 27.48
C GLN A 246 -13.97 -48.85 26.70
N GLU A 247 -15.11 -48.44 27.23
CA GLU A 247 -15.98 -47.43 26.62
C GLU A 247 -15.29 -46.06 26.53
N LEU A 248 -14.59 -45.64 27.59
CA LEU A 248 -13.80 -44.41 27.59
C LEU A 248 -12.66 -44.50 26.56
N MET A 249 -11.99 -45.65 26.46
CA MET A 249 -10.92 -45.88 25.48
C MET A 249 -11.47 -45.93 24.05
N MET A 250 -12.68 -46.44 23.84
CA MET A 250 -13.38 -46.39 22.55
C MET A 250 -13.86 -44.97 22.21
N ALA A 251 -14.25 -44.16 23.19
CA ALA A 251 -14.64 -42.77 23.00
C ALA A 251 -13.42 -41.85 22.77
N ILE A 252 -12.33 -42.06 23.49
CA ILE A 252 -11.05 -41.38 23.28
C ILE A 252 -10.41 -41.85 21.97
N GLY A 253 -10.54 -43.12 21.59
CA GLY A 253 -10.14 -43.63 20.27
C GLY A 253 -11.00 -43.10 19.11
N LYS A 254 -12.15 -42.49 19.40
CA LYS A 254 -12.94 -41.71 18.43
C LYS A 254 -12.58 -40.22 18.42
N MET A 255 -11.84 -39.72 19.41
CA MET A 255 -11.23 -38.39 19.35
C MET A 255 -9.88 -38.50 18.64
N PRO A 256 -9.66 -37.77 17.54
CA PRO A 256 -8.43 -37.91 16.77
C PRO A 256 -7.24 -37.51 17.64
N CYS A 257 -6.43 -38.49 18.02
CA CYS A 257 -5.22 -38.26 18.81
C CYS A 257 -4.27 -37.33 18.04
N LYS A 258 -3.41 -36.56 18.71
CA LYS A 258 -2.41 -35.69 18.03
C LYS A 258 -1.55 -36.49 17.05
N SER A 259 -1.24 -37.75 17.36
CA SER A 259 -0.57 -38.70 16.47
C SER A 259 -1.45 -39.21 15.32
N GLU A 260 -2.77 -39.26 15.46
CA GLU A 260 -3.72 -39.52 14.38
C GLU A 260 -3.94 -38.30 13.50
N ILE A 261 -3.89 -37.08 14.02
CA ILE A 261 -3.87 -35.84 13.22
C ILE A 261 -2.56 -35.75 12.43
N THR A 262 -1.44 -36.11 13.07
CA THR A 262 -0.12 -36.19 12.40
C THR A 262 -0.06 -37.37 11.43
N LYS A 263 -0.71 -38.50 11.73
CA LYS A 263 -0.89 -39.64 10.83
C LYS A 263 -1.97 -39.40 9.77
N LEU A 264 -2.91 -38.48 9.94
CA LEU A 264 -3.90 -38.04 8.94
C LEU A 264 -3.26 -37.04 7.99
N LEU A 265 -2.35 -36.20 8.49
CA LEU A 265 -1.46 -35.36 7.68
C LEU A 265 -0.43 -36.22 6.92
N SER A 266 0.17 -37.22 7.57
CA SER A 266 1.07 -38.17 6.90
C SER A 266 0.31 -39.15 6.00
N ARG A 267 -0.89 -39.62 6.38
CA ARG A 267 -1.81 -40.35 5.48
C ARG A 267 -2.37 -39.47 4.39
N LYS A 268 -2.44 -38.15 4.50
CA LYS A 268 -2.76 -37.29 3.34
C LYS A 268 -1.61 -37.31 2.33
N MET A 269 -0.38 -37.46 2.84
CA MET A 269 0.85 -37.65 2.08
C MET A 269 0.93 -39.06 1.48
N ASP A 270 0.63 -40.11 2.26
CA ASP A 270 0.61 -41.52 1.82
C ASP A 270 -0.66 -41.89 1.04
N ALA A 271 -1.78 -41.17 1.22
CA ALA A 271 -2.99 -41.35 0.43
C ALA A 271 -2.69 -40.96 -1.00
N MET A 272 -1.84 -39.97 -1.25
CA MET A 272 -1.39 -39.61 -2.59
C MET A 272 -0.66 -40.79 -3.29
N ASP A 273 0.10 -41.58 -2.54
CA ASP A 273 0.71 -42.82 -3.02
C ASP A 273 -0.28 -44.01 -3.06
N ALA A 274 -1.26 -44.07 -2.15
CA ALA A 274 -2.34 -45.04 -2.18
C ALA A 274 -3.34 -44.77 -3.33
N TRP A 275 -3.56 -43.51 -3.73
CA TRP A 275 -4.30 -43.08 -4.92
C TRP A 275 -3.58 -43.54 -6.18
N LYS A 276 -2.25 -43.45 -6.18
CA LYS A 276 -1.38 -44.00 -7.24
C LYS A 276 -1.47 -45.53 -7.33
N GLN A 277 -1.54 -46.23 -6.20
CA GLN A 277 -1.66 -47.70 -6.15
C GLN A 277 -3.11 -48.23 -6.31
N LEU A 278 -4.14 -47.43 -5.98
CA LEU A 278 -5.56 -47.75 -6.23
C LEU A 278 -5.95 -47.52 -7.69
N ALA A 279 -5.36 -46.51 -8.35
CA ALA A 279 -5.41 -46.35 -9.81
C ALA A 279 -4.81 -47.57 -10.54
N GLU A 280 -3.88 -48.29 -9.91
CA GLU A 280 -3.29 -49.52 -10.45
C GLU A 280 -4.07 -50.82 -10.14
N LYS A 281 -5.02 -50.85 -9.18
CA LYS A 281 -5.62 -52.12 -8.68
C LYS A 281 -7.15 -52.23 -8.63
N ALA A 282 -7.91 -51.18 -8.87
CA ALA A 282 -9.35 -51.28 -9.07
C ALA A 282 -9.66 -51.25 -10.58
N ASP A 283 -10.74 -51.92 -11.00
CA ASP A 283 -11.22 -51.99 -12.39
C ASP A 283 -11.14 -50.60 -13.06
N SER A 284 -10.06 -50.35 -13.83
CA SER A 284 -9.46 -49.01 -13.94
C SER A 284 -10.43 -47.99 -14.52
N ALA A 285 -11.33 -48.45 -15.40
CA ALA A 285 -12.32 -47.63 -16.04
C ALA A 285 -13.32 -46.99 -15.06
N ARG A 286 -13.80 -47.71 -14.04
CA ARG A 286 -14.84 -47.16 -13.12
C ARG A 286 -14.26 -46.26 -12.04
N VAL A 287 -13.03 -46.49 -11.62
CA VAL A 287 -12.35 -45.63 -10.65
C VAL A 287 -11.77 -44.39 -11.33
N GLU A 288 -11.25 -44.49 -12.56
CA GLU A 288 -10.92 -43.30 -13.38
C GLU A 288 -12.16 -42.46 -13.67
N GLU A 289 -13.29 -43.06 -14.05
CA GLU A 289 -14.51 -42.28 -14.34
C GLU A 289 -15.01 -41.49 -13.12
N VAL A 290 -15.03 -42.12 -11.94
CA VAL A 290 -15.44 -41.45 -10.69
C VAL A 290 -14.40 -40.41 -10.27
N ALA A 291 -13.10 -40.71 -10.39
CA ALA A 291 -12.02 -39.78 -10.06
C ALA A 291 -11.97 -38.57 -11.00
N CYS A 292 -12.15 -38.78 -12.30
CA CYS A 292 -12.27 -37.72 -13.30
C CYS A 292 -13.52 -36.89 -13.05
N SER A 293 -14.68 -37.50 -12.80
CA SER A 293 -15.90 -36.72 -12.51
C SER A 293 -15.78 -35.86 -11.25
N LEU A 294 -15.07 -36.35 -10.23
CA LEU A 294 -14.82 -35.63 -8.99
C LEU A 294 -13.77 -34.54 -9.17
N MET A 295 -12.68 -34.81 -9.91
CA MET A 295 -11.69 -33.79 -10.28
C MET A 295 -12.33 -32.69 -11.12
N ASP A 296 -13.15 -33.04 -12.11
CA ASP A 296 -13.89 -32.08 -12.92
C ASP A 296 -14.90 -31.28 -12.09
N SER A 297 -15.51 -31.89 -11.06
CA SER A 297 -16.41 -31.20 -10.15
C SER A 297 -15.66 -30.22 -9.25
N ILE A 298 -14.53 -30.63 -8.67
CA ILE A 298 -13.68 -29.79 -7.83
C ILE A 298 -13.06 -28.65 -8.65
N GLN A 299 -12.58 -28.95 -9.86
CA GLN A 299 -12.00 -27.95 -10.76
C GLN A 299 -13.06 -26.95 -11.22
N ARG A 300 -14.26 -27.39 -11.62
CA ARG A 300 -15.37 -26.47 -11.92
C ARG A 300 -15.78 -25.64 -10.71
N TYR A 301 -15.75 -26.20 -9.51
CA TYR A 301 -16.05 -25.46 -8.29
C TYR A 301 -14.98 -24.41 -7.99
N GLN A 302 -13.70 -24.74 -8.15
CA GLN A 302 -12.57 -23.81 -7.97
C GLN A 302 -12.56 -22.71 -9.04
N GLU A 303 -12.81 -23.04 -10.31
CA GLU A 303 -12.95 -22.06 -11.40
C GLU A 303 -14.14 -21.14 -11.16
N SER A 304 -15.26 -21.67 -10.65
CA SER A 304 -16.41 -20.87 -10.25
C SER A 304 -16.08 -19.92 -9.10
N THR A 305 -15.42 -20.40 -8.04
CA THR A 305 -15.06 -19.55 -6.90
C THR A 305 -14.02 -18.51 -7.28
N MET A 306 -13.07 -18.84 -8.14
CA MET A 306 -12.08 -17.87 -8.64
C MET A 306 -12.75 -16.81 -9.52
N GLY A 307 -13.71 -17.21 -10.38
CA GLY A 307 -14.54 -16.28 -11.14
C GLY A 307 -15.38 -15.35 -10.26
N ASP A 308 -15.90 -15.84 -9.14
CA ASP A 308 -16.65 -15.03 -8.17
C ASP A 308 -15.74 -14.04 -7.42
N VAL A 309 -14.51 -14.44 -7.10
CA VAL A 309 -13.49 -13.56 -6.48
C VAL A 309 -13.05 -12.47 -7.46
N ASP A 310 -12.83 -12.81 -8.73
CA ASP A 310 -12.48 -11.82 -9.75
C ASP A 310 -13.63 -10.84 -10.01
N ARG A 311 -14.88 -11.30 -9.98
CA ARG A 311 -16.07 -10.43 -10.03
C ARG A 311 -16.18 -9.52 -8.81
N LEU A 312 -15.91 -10.03 -7.61
CA LEU A 312 -15.88 -9.22 -6.38
C LEU A 312 -14.78 -8.16 -6.42
N LYS A 313 -13.60 -8.49 -6.97
CA LYS A 313 -12.50 -7.56 -7.15
C LYS A 313 -12.86 -6.46 -8.15
N GLN A 314 -13.43 -6.82 -9.30
CA GLN A 314 -13.95 -5.85 -10.28
C GLN A 314 -15.06 -4.96 -9.71
N LEU A 315 -15.97 -5.52 -8.91
CA LEU A 315 -17.01 -4.74 -8.23
C LEU A 315 -16.41 -3.77 -7.21
N ASN A 316 -15.40 -4.20 -6.43
CA ASN A 316 -14.72 -3.36 -5.46
C ASN A 316 -13.95 -2.22 -6.13
N ASP A 317 -13.25 -2.50 -7.23
CA ASP A 317 -12.53 -1.49 -8.02
C ASP A 317 -13.53 -0.49 -8.65
N SER A 318 -14.66 -0.98 -9.18
CA SER A 318 -15.72 -0.10 -9.73
C SER A 318 -16.44 0.75 -8.67
N LYS A 319 -16.49 0.28 -7.41
CA LYS A 319 -17.06 1.01 -6.28
C LYS A 319 -16.12 2.11 -5.77
N ALA A 320 -14.81 1.87 -5.83
CA ALA A 320 -13.80 2.90 -5.59
C ALA A 320 -13.90 4.00 -6.66
N ASP A 321 -14.03 3.62 -7.93
CA ASP A 321 -14.25 4.57 -9.04
C ASP A 321 -15.55 5.36 -8.86
N ALA A 322 -16.63 4.73 -8.40
CA ALA A 322 -17.91 5.40 -8.17
C ALA A 322 -17.86 6.45 -7.03
N LEU A 323 -17.10 6.19 -5.96
CA LEU A 323 -16.90 7.14 -4.87
C LEU A 323 -16.05 8.35 -5.31
N GLU A 324 -14.97 8.11 -6.05
CA GLU A 324 -14.18 9.18 -6.66
C GLU A 324 -15.05 9.99 -7.63
N LEU A 325 -15.93 9.36 -8.40
CA LEU A 325 -16.84 10.04 -9.31
C LEU A 325 -17.90 10.89 -8.59
N VAL A 326 -18.45 10.41 -7.46
CA VAL A 326 -19.39 11.19 -6.64
C VAL A 326 -18.68 12.43 -6.05
N GLN A 327 -17.42 12.28 -5.65
CA GLN A 327 -16.62 13.38 -5.12
C GLN A 327 -16.24 14.37 -6.23
N ILE A 328 -15.92 13.89 -7.43
CA ILE A 328 -15.72 14.72 -8.63
C ILE A 328 -17.01 15.44 -9.01
N LYS A 329 -18.17 14.77 -8.99
CA LYS A 329 -19.48 15.39 -9.28
C LYS A 329 -19.81 16.50 -8.28
N HIS A 330 -19.56 16.28 -6.99
CA HIS A 330 -19.77 17.31 -5.97
C HIS A 330 -18.85 18.51 -6.20
N ASN A 331 -17.58 18.26 -6.51
CA ASN A 331 -16.63 19.31 -6.84
C ASN A 331 -17.03 20.07 -8.11
N MET A 332 -17.51 19.39 -9.14
CA MET A 332 -18.01 20.02 -10.37
C MET A 332 -19.24 20.88 -10.12
N HIS A 333 -20.18 20.45 -9.27
CA HIS A 333 -21.35 21.25 -8.94
C HIS A 333 -20.98 22.52 -8.15
N ASN A 334 -20.02 22.43 -7.23
CA ASN A 334 -19.48 23.59 -6.52
C ASN A 334 -18.77 24.57 -7.47
N ILE A 335 -18.00 24.05 -8.43
CA ILE A 335 -17.33 24.87 -9.46
C ILE A 335 -18.35 25.57 -10.36
N LEU A 336 -19.40 24.86 -10.80
CA LEU A 336 -20.48 25.44 -11.61
C LEU A 336 -21.22 26.54 -10.86
N SER A 337 -21.56 26.33 -9.58
CA SER A 337 -22.21 27.34 -8.75
C SER A 337 -21.35 28.61 -8.59
N VAL A 338 -20.04 28.44 -8.39
CA VAL A 338 -19.10 29.57 -8.32
C VAL A 338 -19.01 30.28 -9.67
N ALA A 339 -18.96 29.54 -10.78
CA ALA A 339 -18.92 30.12 -12.13
C ALA A 339 -20.20 30.90 -12.45
N GLU A 340 -21.38 30.36 -12.10
CA GLU A 340 -22.66 31.05 -12.26
C GLU A 340 -22.73 32.34 -11.42
N SER A 341 -22.22 32.31 -10.18
CA SER A 341 -22.13 33.49 -9.33
C SER A 341 -21.21 34.56 -9.93
N ILE A 342 -20.02 34.17 -10.41
CA ILE A 342 -19.06 35.08 -11.07
C ILE A 342 -19.67 35.66 -12.35
N GLN A 343 -20.35 34.84 -13.16
CA GLN A 343 -21.02 35.30 -14.37
C GLN A 343 -22.10 36.33 -14.07
N HIS A 344 -22.85 36.14 -12.98
CA HIS A 344 -23.89 37.05 -12.55
C HIS A 344 -23.32 38.38 -12.02
N GLU A 345 -22.21 38.33 -11.28
CA GLU A 345 -21.47 39.52 -10.84
C GLU A 345 -20.85 40.27 -12.01
N LEU A 346 -20.20 39.59 -12.95
CA LEU A 346 -19.64 40.21 -14.15
C LEU A 346 -20.71 40.88 -15.01
N SER A 347 -21.89 40.26 -15.13
CA SER A 347 -23.02 40.83 -15.87
C SER A 347 -23.57 42.08 -15.17
N ALA A 348 -23.62 42.09 -13.84
CA ALA A 348 -24.02 43.26 -13.05
C ALA A 348 -22.99 44.39 -13.17
N LEU A 349 -21.70 44.06 -13.10
CA LEU A 349 -20.59 45.02 -13.22
C LEU A 349 -20.52 45.60 -14.64
N GLN A 350 -20.72 44.79 -15.67
CA GLN A 350 -20.78 45.24 -17.06
C GLN A 350 -21.96 46.18 -17.31
N ARG A 351 -23.11 45.93 -16.65
CA ARG A 351 -24.28 46.82 -16.73
C ARG A 351 -24.02 48.15 -16.03
N GLU A 352 -23.39 48.13 -14.86
CA GLU A 352 -23.04 49.35 -14.11
C GLU A 352 -21.95 50.18 -14.81
N VAL A 353 -20.96 49.52 -15.42
CA VAL A 353 -19.95 50.14 -16.28
C VAL A 353 -20.60 50.77 -17.51
N ASN A 354 -21.49 50.07 -18.21
CA ASN A 354 -22.18 50.64 -19.38
C ASN A 354 -23.13 51.80 -19.03
N GLU A 355 -23.72 51.83 -17.83
CA GLU A 355 -24.60 52.92 -17.38
C GLU A 355 -23.83 54.18 -16.92
N LYS A 356 -22.57 54.08 -16.50
CA LYS A 356 -21.83 55.17 -15.84
C LYS A 356 -20.55 55.64 -16.54
N MET A 357 -20.07 54.95 -17.57
CA MET A 357 -18.72 55.22 -18.09
C MET A 357 -18.68 56.42 -19.05
N THR A 358 -17.95 57.46 -18.65
CA THR A 358 -17.61 58.60 -19.51
C THR A 358 -16.29 58.33 -20.27
N VAL A 359 -16.00 59.12 -21.31
CA VAL A 359 -14.79 58.96 -22.14
C VAL A 359 -13.48 59.12 -21.33
N ALA A 360 -13.53 59.80 -20.17
CA ALA A 360 -12.39 59.90 -19.25
C ALA A 360 -12.06 58.57 -18.56
N ASP A 361 -13.10 57.82 -18.18
CA ASP A 361 -12.97 56.52 -17.49
C ASP A 361 -12.43 55.43 -18.44
N VAL A 362 -12.76 55.52 -19.75
CA VAL A 362 -12.18 54.65 -20.80
C VAL A 362 -10.67 54.83 -20.91
N LYS A 363 -10.16 56.06 -20.72
CA LYS A 363 -8.74 56.37 -20.80
C LYS A 363 -7.98 55.82 -19.58
N GLU A 364 -8.56 55.93 -18.39
CA GLU A 364 -8.01 55.35 -17.15
C GLU A 364 -8.06 53.82 -17.14
N LEU A 365 -9.09 53.22 -17.76
CA LEU A 365 -9.17 51.76 -17.99
C LEU A 365 -8.12 51.27 -18.99
N LEU A 366 -7.81 52.04 -20.03
CA LEU A 366 -6.77 51.69 -20.99
C LEU A 366 -5.37 51.71 -20.34
N ASP A 367 -5.12 52.72 -19.50
CA ASP A 367 -3.87 52.83 -18.73
C ASP A 367 -3.76 51.71 -17.69
N SER A 368 -4.83 51.39 -16.96
CA SER A 368 -4.83 50.26 -16.01
C SER A 368 -4.78 48.87 -16.67
N GLN A 369 -5.29 48.71 -17.89
CA GLN A 369 -5.18 47.49 -18.68
C GLN A 369 -3.74 47.24 -19.16
N SER A 370 -2.96 48.29 -19.41
CA SER A 370 -1.52 48.17 -19.67
C SER A 370 -0.75 47.66 -18.44
N THR A 371 -1.14 48.13 -17.25
CA THR A 371 -0.58 47.69 -15.96
C THR A 371 -1.01 46.25 -15.62
N MET A 372 -2.25 45.88 -15.92
CA MET A 372 -2.78 44.53 -15.72
C MET A 372 -2.06 43.51 -16.62
N ASN A 373 -1.75 43.86 -17.87
CA ASN A 373 -0.93 43.02 -18.73
C ASN A 373 0.50 42.83 -18.17
N GLY A 374 1.09 43.87 -17.58
CA GLY A 374 2.36 43.77 -16.86
C GLY A 374 2.28 42.86 -15.63
N VAL A 375 1.20 42.94 -14.85
CA VAL A 375 0.94 42.05 -13.70
C VAL A 375 0.70 40.61 -14.15
N GLN A 376 -0.06 40.40 -15.23
CA GLN A 376 -0.31 39.07 -15.79
C GLN A 376 0.99 38.38 -16.24
N GLU A 377 1.90 39.15 -16.85
CA GLU A 377 3.20 38.64 -17.27
C GLU A 377 4.11 38.36 -16.06
N ALA A 378 4.09 39.22 -15.04
CA ALA A 378 4.77 38.95 -13.78
C ALA A 378 4.22 37.69 -13.08
N ILE A 379 2.90 37.46 -13.08
CA ILE A 379 2.28 36.25 -12.53
C ILE A 379 2.75 35.01 -13.31
N LYS A 380 2.83 35.05 -14.64
CA LYS A 380 3.36 33.94 -15.45
C LYS A 380 4.82 33.66 -15.12
N GLN A 381 5.64 34.69 -14.99
CA GLN A 381 7.05 34.54 -14.59
C GLN A 381 7.15 33.94 -13.18
N ILE A 382 6.36 34.43 -12.22
CA ILE A 382 6.28 33.88 -10.86
C ILE A 382 5.83 32.41 -10.89
N GLN A 383 4.85 32.03 -11.70
CA GLN A 383 4.41 30.65 -11.84
C GLN A 383 5.48 29.75 -12.46
N ALA A 384 6.24 30.25 -13.44
CA ALA A 384 7.38 29.53 -14.01
C ALA A 384 8.48 29.33 -12.95
N ILE A 385 8.79 30.37 -12.17
CA ILE A 385 9.71 30.30 -11.04
C ILE A 385 9.19 29.31 -9.98
N ILE A 386 7.91 29.35 -9.61
CA ILE A 386 7.32 28.41 -8.64
C ILE A 386 7.38 26.97 -9.15
N ARG A 387 7.18 26.72 -10.46
CA ARG A 387 7.33 25.38 -11.05
C ARG A 387 8.78 24.90 -11.00
N GLN A 388 9.72 25.79 -11.31
CA GLN A 388 11.16 25.49 -11.22
C GLN A 388 11.56 25.21 -9.77
N LEU A 389 11.14 26.07 -8.84
CA LEU A 389 11.37 25.93 -7.40
C LEU A 389 10.70 24.68 -6.84
N ARG A 390 9.48 24.31 -7.27
CA ARG A 390 8.80 23.07 -6.80
C ARG A 390 9.64 21.83 -6.98
N SER A 391 10.39 21.77 -8.08
CA SER A 391 11.29 20.67 -8.35
C SER A 391 12.51 20.68 -7.41
N GLU A 392 12.87 21.82 -6.82
CA GLU A 392 13.96 21.98 -5.84
C GLU A 392 13.46 21.97 -4.37
N ILE A 393 12.14 22.07 -4.12
CA ILE A 393 11.56 22.18 -2.77
C ILE A 393 11.81 20.93 -1.92
N TYR A 394 12.04 19.76 -2.53
CA TYR A 394 12.26 18.50 -1.82
C TYR A 394 13.59 17.85 -2.19
N GLN A 395 14.68 18.46 -1.73
CA GLN A 395 16.03 17.98 -1.95
C GLN A 395 16.84 17.92 -0.65
N ALA A 396 17.60 16.85 -0.48
CA ALA A 396 18.63 16.73 0.55
C ALA A 396 19.95 16.23 -0.03
N ARG A 397 21.07 16.79 0.46
CA ARG A 397 22.44 16.40 0.07
C ARG A 397 23.32 16.16 1.29
N TYR A 398 24.01 15.03 1.25
CA TYR A 398 24.88 14.56 2.31
C TYR A 398 26.29 14.29 1.75
N ILE A 399 27.31 14.54 2.54
CA ILE A 399 28.72 14.29 2.19
C ILE A 399 29.32 13.28 3.16
N TRP A 400 30.10 12.35 2.62
CA TRP A 400 30.94 11.42 3.35
C TRP A 400 32.42 11.79 3.18
N LYS A 401 33.05 12.24 4.28
CA LYS A 401 34.45 12.69 4.30
C LYS A 401 35.40 11.70 4.98
N ASP A 402 34.90 10.97 5.97
CA ASP A 402 35.72 10.08 6.82
C ASP A 402 36.25 8.88 6.04
N GLY A 403 35.51 8.50 4.99
CA GLY A 403 35.96 7.58 3.97
C GLY A 403 36.09 6.14 4.40
N ARG A 404 35.66 5.79 5.62
CA ARG A 404 35.53 4.41 6.07
C ARG A 404 34.07 4.06 6.32
N PRO A 405 33.59 2.91 5.83
CA PRO A 405 32.24 2.48 6.11
C PRO A 405 32.11 2.09 7.59
N SER A 406 30.87 2.00 8.06
CA SER A 406 30.54 1.53 9.39
C SER A 406 30.86 0.03 9.54
N ALA A 407 30.75 -0.49 10.77
CA ALA A 407 30.83 -1.93 11.02
C ALA A 407 29.80 -2.77 10.24
N LYS A 408 28.70 -2.15 9.78
CA LYS A 408 27.68 -2.79 8.91
C LYS A 408 28.00 -2.71 7.43
N GLN A 409 29.19 -2.22 7.04
CA GLN A 409 29.54 -1.93 5.65
C GLN A 409 28.59 -0.92 5.01
N THR A 410 28.11 0.06 5.78
CA THR A 410 27.23 1.16 5.34
C THR A 410 27.93 2.50 5.49
N ILE A 411 27.61 3.45 4.62
CA ILE A 411 28.24 4.78 4.64
C ILE A 411 27.60 5.64 5.72
N GLN A 412 28.36 6.01 6.74
CA GLN A 412 27.97 7.03 7.71
C GLN A 412 28.23 8.41 7.13
N TRP A 413 27.16 9.18 6.92
CA TRP A 413 27.31 10.52 6.39
C TRP A 413 27.93 11.44 7.44
N SER A 414 28.83 12.32 6.99
CA SER A 414 29.61 13.21 7.87
C SER A 414 29.08 14.64 7.90
N ALA A 415 28.32 15.05 6.88
CA ALA A 415 27.76 16.40 6.81
C ALA A 415 26.47 16.42 5.97
N GLN A 416 25.49 17.20 6.41
CA GLN A 416 24.34 17.59 5.61
C GLN A 416 24.60 18.98 5.03
N VAL A 417 24.68 19.09 3.71
CA VAL A 417 24.98 20.35 3.01
C VAL A 417 23.70 21.10 2.67
N VAL A 418 22.69 20.35 2.22
CA VAL A 418 21.39 20.89 1.82
C VAL A 418 20.32 19.98 2.39
N ASN A 419 19.27 20.56 2.95
CA ASN A 419 18.03 19.87 3.24
C ASN A 419 16.92 20.91 3.20
N THR A 420 16.17 20.95 2.11
CA THR A 420 15.13 21.95 1.90
C THR A 420 13.88 21.66 2.73
N ASN A 421 13.73 20.44 3.25
CA ASN A 421 12.60 20.07 4.09
C ASN A 421 13.03 19.02 5.15
N ALA A 422 13.40 19.52 6.33
CA ALA A 422 13.86 18.70 7.44
C ALA A 422 12.80 17.73 7.98
N ASP A 423 11.51 18.01 7.78
CA ASP A 423 10.43 17.12 8.22
C ASP A 423 10.34 15.87 7.34
N ILE A 424 10.75 15.95 6.07
CA ILE A 424 10.69 14.84 5.12
C ILE A 424 11.99 14.03 5.14
N PHE A 425 13.14 14.70 5.09
CA PHE A 425 14.46 14.09 5.05
C PHE A 425 15.07 14.11 6.45
N LEU A 426 14.73 13.11 7.25
CA LEU A 426 15.20 12.97 8.62
C LEU A 426 16.54 12.24 8.63
N TRP A 427 17.58 12.94 9.04
CA TRP A 427 18.92 12.38 9.19
C TRP A 427 19.59 12.94 10.46
N GLN A 428 20.40 12.12 11.12
CA GLN A 428 21.17 12.49 12.30
C GLN A 428 22.66 12.38 11.98
N PHE A 429 23.46 13.27 12.56
CA PHE A 429 24.91 13.27 12.37
C PHE A 429 25.52 11.90 12.69
N GLY A 430 26.31 11.34 11.77
CA GLY A 430 26.93 10.02 11.91
C GLY A 430 26.00 8.84 11.62
N SER A 431 24.73 9.08 11.28
CA SER A 431 23.80 8.04 10.80
C SER A 431 24.17 7.58 9.41
N ASP A 432 24.04 6.27 9.19
CA ASP A 432 24.16 5.60 7.89
C ASP A 432 22.85 5.61 7.07
N GLU A 433 21.73 5.83 7.76
CA GLU A 433 20.39 5.84 7.18
C GLU A 433 19.82 7.27 7.12
N VAL A 434 19.16 7.58 6.00
CA VAL A 434 18.29 8.75 5.83
C VAL A 434 16.85 8.27 5.80
N LYS A 435 16.02 8.78 6.71
CA LYS A 435 14.60 8.42 6.80
C LYS A 435 13.76 9.40 5.99
N LEU A 436 12.97 8.86 5.07
CA LEU A 436 12.09 9.58 4.16
C LEU A 436 10.64 9.39 4.59
N LEU A 437 10.00 10.42 5.13
CA LEU A 437 8.65 10.27 5.68
C LEU A 437 7.57 10.04 4.60
N LEU A 438 7.66 10.72 3.47
CA LEU A 438 6.62 10.69 2.44
C LEU A 438 6.82 9.53 1.44
N PRO A 439 5.77 8.76 1.10
CA PRO A 439 5.83 7.82 -0.01
C PRO A 439 5.94 8.54 -1.35
N GLY A 440 6.41 7.85 -2.39
CA GLY A 440 6.39 8.33 -3.78
C GLY A 440 7.68 8.05 -4.54
N LEU A 441 7.85 8.75 -5.67
CA LEU A 441 9.04 8.62 -6.51
C LEU A 441 10.15 9.54 -6.02
N TYR A 442 11.34 8.99 -5.89
CA TYR A 442 12.55 9.70 -5.51
C TYR A 442 13.64 9.45 -6.55
N HIS A 443 14.39 10.49 -6.85
CA HIS A 443 15.64 10.42 -7.59
C HIS A 443 16.79 10.39 -6.59
N LEU A 444 17.56 9.30 -6.63
CA LEU A 444 18.76 9.11 -5.84
C LEU A 444 19.97 9.25 -6.77
N GLN A 445 20.84 10.18 -6.43
CA GLN A 445 22.11 10.39 -7.12
C GLN A 445 23.23 10.34 -6.10
N ALA A 446 24.20 9.45 -6.28
CA ALA A 446 25.37 9.36 -5.42
C ALA A 446 26.63 9.26 -6.26
N ALA A 447 27.76 9.73 -5.74
CA ALA A 447 29.05 9.52 -6.36
C ALA A 447 30.14 9.27 -5.32
N PHE A 448 31.08 8.40 -5.66
CA PHE A 448 32.14 7.93 -4.76
C PHE A 448 33.51 8.03 -5.43
N PHE A 449 34.40 8.78 -4.80
CA PHE A 449 35.75 9.08 -5.24
C PHE A 449 36.73 8.17 -4.51
N THR A 450 37.14 7.09 -5.18
CA THR A 450 38.03 6.06 -4.63
C THR A 450 38.98 5.54 -5.71
N ASN A 451 40.16 5.07 -5.30
CA ASN A 451 41.11 4.39 -6.19
C ASN A 451 40.69 2.94 -6.49
N TYR A 452 39.72 2.43 -5.74
CA TYR A 452 39.28 1.04 -5.84
C TYR A 452 38.00 0.90 -6.67
N SER A 453 37.59 -0.35 -6.88
CA SER A 453 36.40 -0.73 -7.62
C SER A 453 35.36 -1.33 -6.67
N PRO A 454 34.67 -0.51 -5.85
CA PRO A 454 33.74 -0.99 -4.84
C PRO A 454 32.48 -1.58 -5.48
N ALA A 455 31.87 -2.54 -4.78
CA ALA A 455 30.47 -2.89 -4.95
C ALA A 455 29.62 -1.94 -4.10
N ILE A 456 28.71 -1.23 -4.76
CA ILE A 456 27.83 -0.25 -4.11
C ILE A 456 26.41 -0.77 -4.16
N GLN A 457 25.75 -0.81 -3.00
CA GLN A 457 24.35 -1.20 -2.91
C GLN A 457 23.52 -0.08 -2.32
N VAL A 458 22.39 0.21 -2.95
CA VAL A 458 21.36 1.07 -2.38
C VAL A 458 20.40 0.18 -1.60
N LEU A 459 20.32 0.41 -0.30
CA LEU A 459 19.44 -0.31 0.61
C LEU A 459 18.19 0.53 0.88
N VAL A 460 17.01 -0.09 0.75
CA VAL A 460 15.72 0.48 1.16
C VAL A 460 15.15 -0.39 2.27
N ASN A 461 14.95 0.18 3.46
CA ASN A 461 14.51 -0.54 4.65
C ASN A 461 15.39 -1.74 5.02
N GLY A 462 16.70 -1.65 4.75
CA GLY A 462 17.67 -2.72 4.99
C GLY A 462 17.77 -3.76 3.89
N GLU A 463 16.93 -3.71 2.86
CA GLU A 463 16.94 -4.64 1.72
C GLU A 463 17.62 -4.01 0.48
N PRO A 464 18.43 -4.76 -0.29
CA PRO A 464 19.10 -4.24 -1.47
C PRO A 464 18.11 -4.00 -2.62
N ALA A 465 17.96 -2.73 -3.00
CA ALA A 465 17.14 -2.33 -4.15
C ALA A 465 17.96 -2.22 -5.44
N VAL A 466 19.24 -1.82 -5.34
CA VAL A 466 20.14 -1.64 -6.48
C VAL A 466 21.52 -2.13 -6.08
N LEU A 467 22.19 -2.86 -6.97
CA LEU A 467 23.58 -3.27 -6.84
C LEU A 467 24.35 -2.81 -8.07
N MET A 468 25.45 -2.08 -7.84
CA MET A 468 26.39 -1.66 -8.87
C MET A 468 27.75 -2.26 -8.57
N ARG A 469 28.31 -2.98 -9.54
CA ARG A 469 29.67 -3.55 -9.48
C ARG A 469 30.49 -3.01 -10.63
N SER A 470 31.77 -2.73 -10.37
CA SER A 470 32.75 -2.39 -11.41
C SER A 470 33.15 -3.66 -12.17
N SER A 471 33.17 -3.60 -13.51
CA SER A 471 33.31 -4.71 -14.47
C SER A 471 34.67 -5.43 -14.50
N ASN A 472 35.52 -5.32 -13.48
CA ASN A 472 36.87 -5.91 -13.53
C ASN A 472 36.88 -7.46 -13.57
N ASP A 473 35.75 -8.12 -13.35
CA ASP A 473 35.60 -9.57 -13.53
C ASP A 473 35.33 -9.93 -15.00
N LYS A 474 36.39 -10.34 -15.70
CA LYS A 474 36.39 -10.83 -17.09
C LYS A 474 35.58 -12.11 -17.37
N LYS A 475 34.54 -12.45 -16.58
CA LYS A 475 33.88 -13.77 -16.67
C LYS A 475 32.37 -13.85 -16.80
N VAL A 476 31.62 -12.75 -16.85
CA VAL A 476 30.16 -12.85 -17.11
C VAL A 476 29.72 -11.80 -18.11
N ALA A 477 29.71 -12.20 -19.38
CA ALA A 477 29.10 -11.45 -20.46
C ALA A 477 27.58 -11.67 -20.45
N THR A 478 26.85 -10.70 -19.91
CA THR A 478 25.44 -10.52 -20.27
C THR A 478 25.07 -9.04 -20.26
N CYS A 479 24.98 -8.49 -21.48
CA CYS A 479 24.10 -7.43 -21.94
C CYS A 479 23.86 -6.21 -21.03
N SER A 480 24.78 -5.23 -21.06
CA SER A 480 24.38 -3.84 -21.31
C SER A 480 25.56 -3.04 -21.84
N ALA A 481 25.33 -2.33 -22.95
CA ALA A 481 26.32 -1.49 -23.61
C ALA A 481 26.51 -0.20 -22.81
N SER A 482 27.60 -0.09 -22.04
CA SER A 482 28.09 1.20 -21.57
C SER A 482 29.60 1.26 -21.75
N CYS A 483 30.08 2.40 -22.26
CA CYS A 483 31.50 2.68 -22.42
C CYS A 483 32.23 2.38 -21.11
N GLU A 484 33.21 1.48 -21.15
CA GLU A 484 34.04 1.15 -20.01
C GLU A 484 34.99 2.33 -19.74
N VAL A 485 34.53 3.29 -18.93
CA VAL A 485 35.33 4.46 -18.55
C VAL A 485 36.40 4.00 -17.56
N GLN A 486 37.65 3.93 -18.02
CA GLN A 486 38.79 3.61 -17.18
C GLN A 486 39.18 4.82 -16.31
N ARG A 487 39.10 4.66 -14.98
CA ARG A 487 39.63 5.65 -14.03
C ARG A 487 41.15 5.61 -14.06
N LEU A 488 41.78 6.73 -14.39
CA LEU A 488 43.24 6.89 -14.33
C LEU A 488 43.63 7.58 -13.03
N HIS A 489 44.82 7.24 -12.53
CA HIS A 489 45.39 7.90 -11.37
C HIS A 489 45.78 9.35 -11.71
N HIS A 490 45.40 10.29 -10.85
CA HIS A 490 45.74 11.71 -10.99
C HIS A 490 46.59 12.14 -9.79
N SER A 491 47.58 13.00 -10.02
CA SER A 491 48.52 13.46 -8.97
C SER A 491 47.84 14.19 -7.80
N ALA A 492 46.67 14.78 -8.04
CA ALA A 492 45.84 15.43 -7.02
C ALA A 492 44.89 14.45 -6.25
N GLY A 493 45.02 13.13 -6.45
CA GLY A 493 44.19 12.13 -5.80
C GLY A 493 42.97 11.68 -6.64
N ASN A 494 41.88 11.32 -5.98
CA ASN A 494 40.68 10.74 -6.61
C ASN A 494 39.83 11.83 -7.28
N VAL A 495 40.18 12.26 -8.49
CA VAL A 495 39.46 13.32 -9.23
C VAL A 495 38.21 12.78 -9.95
N ALA A 496 38.22 11.50 -10.33
CA ALA A 496 37.08 10.83 -10.96
C ALA A 496 36.46 9.83 -9.99
N GLY A 497 35.12 9.84 -9.91
CA GLY A 497 34.35 8.96 -9.04
C GLY A 497 33.45 7.99 -9.81
N LEU A 498 32.90 7.01 -9.10
CA LEU A 498 31.87 6.09 -9.55
C LEU A 498 30.50 6.69 -9.20
N SER A 499 29.63 6.89 -10.18
CA SER A 499 28.29 7.48 -9.98
C SER A 499 27.19 6.42 -9.97
N VAL A 500 26.24 6.55 -9.05
CA VAL A 500 24.97 5.81 -9.01
C VAL A 500 23.86 6.82 -9.26
N GLU A 501 23.02 6.57 -10.25
CA GLU A 501 21.83 7.38 -10.53
C GLU A 501 20.64 6.46 -10.75
N VAL A 502 19.65 6.54 -9.86
CA VAL A 502 18.49 5.64 -9.87
C VAL A 502 17.21 6.35 -9.42
N PHE A 503 16.08 5.87 -9.94
CA PHE A 503 14.76 6.28 -9.50
C PHE A 503 14.15 5.19 -8.61
N LEU A 504 13.68 5.58 -7.43
CA LEU A 504 13.15 4.68 -6.41
C LEU A 504 11.68 5.02 -6.14
N ALA A 505 10.81 4.01 -6.23
CA ALA A 505 9.45 4.10 -5.72
C ALA A 505 9.47 3.67 -4.24
N LEU A 506 9.34 4.63 -3.33
CA LEU A 506 9.53 4.39 -1.89
C LEU A 506 8.20 4.39 -1.14
N PRO A 507 8.01 3.45 -0.19
CA PRO A 507 6.87 3.47 0.72
C PRO A 507 7.00 4.63 1.74
N ALA A 508 5.93 4.85 2.52
CA ALA A 508 5.96 5.84 3.57
C ALA A 508 6.99 5.44 4.64
N ARG A 509 7.72 6.42 5.17
CA ARG A 509 8.74 6.23 6.22
C ARG A 509 9.89 5.29 5.82
N ALA A 510 10.25 5.27 4.53
CA ALA A 510 11.35 4.45 4.04
C ALA A 510 12.70 4.90 4.63
N LEU A 511 13.57 3.94 4.91
CA LEU A 511 14.97 4.16 5.30
C LEU A 511 15.86 3.89 4.10
N VAL A 512 16.68 4.86 3.72
CA VAL A 512 17.63 4.72 2.61
C VAL A 512 19.04 4.73 3.18
N ALA A 513 19.83 3.71 2.85
CA ALA A 513 21.24 3.61 3.17
C ALA A 513 22.05 3.18 1.94
N ILE A 514 23.35 3.44 1.97
CA ILE A 514 24.27 2.97 0.92
C ILE A 514 25.29 2.04 1.56
N SER A 515 25.37 0.82 1.07
CA SER A 515 26.42 -0.12 1.43
C SER A 515 27.62 0.03 0.49
N TYR A 516 28.80 -0.05 1.09
CA TYR A 516 30.10 0.10 0.46
C TYR A 516 31.03 -0.96 1.06
N ASP A 517 31.61 -1.80 0.21
CA ASP A 517 32.30 -3.04 0.59
C ASP A 517 33.79 -2.91 0.87
N ILE A 518 34.38 -1.72 0.66
CA ILE A 518 35.82 -1.49 0.82
C ILE A 518 36.09 -0.67 2.09
N ASP A 519 36.98 -1.17 2.94
CA ASP A 519 37.44 -0.46 4.15
C ASP A 519 38.66 0.45 3.87
N GLU A 520 38.57 1.26 2.82
CA GLU A 520 39.63 2.16 2.38
C GLU A 520 39.11 3.58 2.19
N LYS A 521 39.97 4.57 2.38
CA LYS A 521 39.59 5.99 2.33
C LYS A 521 38.93 6.35 1.00
N ALA A 522 37.62 6.57 1.05
CA ALA A 522 36.83 7.13 -0.04
C ALA A 522 36.25 8.50 0.34
N GLN A 523 35.75 9.23 -0.64
CA GLN A 523 34.88 10.38 -0.38
C GLN A 523 33.64 10.22 -1.24
N GLY A 524 32.52 10.78 -0.81
CA GLY A 524 31.34 10.72 -1.64
C GLY A 524 30.26 11.70 -1.23
N PHE A 525 29.23 11.75 -2.06
CA PHE A 525 28.01 12.46 -1.73
C PHE A 525 26.80 11.63 -2.11
N LEU A 526 25.70 11.94 -1.43
CA LEU A 526 24.36 11.46 -1.71
C LEU A 526 23.46 12.67 -1.91
N ASN A 527 22.65 12.62 -2.96
CA ASN A 527 21.62 13.58 -3.29
C ASN A 527 20.30 12.81 -3.41
N LEU A 528 19.31 13.21 -2.62
CA LEU A 528 17.96 12.66 -2.63
C LEU A 528 17.01 13.77 -3.03
N ARG A 529 16.17 13.50 -4.03
CA ARG A 529 15.18 14.45 -4.53
C ARG A 529 13.83 13.76 -4.68
N LYS A 530 12.77 14.33 -4.11
CA LYS A 530 11.40 13.88 -4.37
C LYS A 530 10.93 14.48 -5.70
N LEU A 531 10.32 13.66 -6.56
CA LEU A 531 9.80 14.08 -7.87
C LEU A 531 8.37 14.59 -7.79
#